data_AF-A0A261BYX4-F1
#
_entry.id   AF-A0A261BYX4-F1
#
_cell.length_a   1.000
_cell.length_b   1.000
_cell.length_c   1.000
_cell.angle_alpha   90.00
_cell.angle_beta   90.00
_cell.angle_gamma   90.00
#
_symmetry.space_group_name_H-M   'P 1'
#
loop_
_entity.id
_entity.type
_entity.pdbx_description
1 polymer ?
#
loop_
_entity_poly.entity_id
_entity_poly.type
_entity_poly.pdbx_seq_one_letter_code
_entity_poly.pdbx_strand_id
1 'polypeptide(L)'
;MSIPPDTIHFNQSYLNYHYEWNGFPTILAFVPWIYMLPTLVVTYKITAIYFSTDWDTVEPGKNQHVFLVISLVQISCFLFFLFNYLLVRLPATGLFTSYCAGIPPNSWLLVVSFLASYTNYLAMVYPFFMPVVRLIILMHPKNHNRINSIMMMITVPFGLIYPICFTFFLFPAIGTCKQLEYPYPFGSIWIYYSGPAFGLRNTPFFLANLSFWLGCSIVANILLFIKIAHAREQLFTQQTSGTSYKAQVSITYTTIAMIVFYVTNGLTLLSYYLFYGSHSILAYTMLARPFGNDAQACLVSWIFYRTHPVFKKTTDTGGMFERRVATA
;
A
#
# COMPACT_ATOMS: atom_id res chain seq x y z
N MET A 1 -3.64 -8.87 36.70
CA MET A 1 -3.86 -8.08 35.47
C MET A 1 -5.29 -8.32 35.06
N SER A 2 -6.16 -7.31 35.13
CA SER A 2 -7.57 -7.45 34.73
C SER A 2 -7.66 -7.65 33.21
N ILE A 3 -8.37 -8.68 32.78
CA ILE A 3 -8.58 -8.97 31.36
C ILE A 3 -9.50 -7.88 30.79
N PRO A 4 -9.14 -7.21 29.68
CA PRO A 4 -10.00 -6.20 29.07
C PRO A 4 -11.35 -6.80 28.62
N PRO A 5 -12.46 -6.05 28.75
CA PRO A 5 -13.77 -6.52 28.32
C PRO A 5 -13.81 -6.81 26.80
N ASP A 6 -14.68 -7.74 26.41
CA ASP A 6 -14.86 -8.23 25.03
C ASP A 6 -13.61 -8.84 24.39
N THR A 7 -12.77 -9.51 25.19
CA THR A 7 -11.63 -10.29 24.69
C THR A 7 -11.87 -11.78 24.86
N ILE A 8 -11.20 -12.59 24.04
CA ILE A 8 -11.38 -14.05 24.02
C ILE A 8 -10.51 -14.79 25.05
N HIS A 9 -9.62 -14.07 25.74
CA HIS A 9 -8.61 -14.66 26.62
C HIS A 9 -9.25 -15.42 27.78
N PHE A 10 -8.77 -16.64 28.02
CA PHE A 10 -9.22 -17.56 29.08
C PHE A 10 -10.69 -17.97 29.01
N ASN A 11 -11.36 -17.76 27.89
CA ASN A 11 -12.73 -18.21 27.68
C ASN A 11 -12.75 -19.68 27.19
N GLN A 12 -13.44 -20.54 27.94
CA GLN A 12 -13.54 -21.99 27.67
C GLN A 12 -14.04 -22.32 26.27
N SER A 13 -14.98 -21.55 25.72
CA SER A 13 -15.51 -21.78 24.37
C SER A 13 -14.46 -21.56 23.28
N TYR A 14 -13.50 -20.67 23.51
CA TYR A 14 -12.40 -20.40 22.57
C TYR A 14 -11.20 -21.32 22.81
N LEU A 15 -10.95 -21.75 24.04
CA LEU A 15 -9.91 -22.73 24.38
C LEU A 15 -10.17 -24.10 23.75
N ASN A 16 -11.43 -24.55 23.77
CA ASN A 16 -11.86 -25.83 23.19
C ASN A 16 -12.22 -25.71 21.70
N TYR A 17 -11.89 -24.60 21.06
CA TYR A 17 -12.20 -24.39 19.64
C TYR A 17 -11.34 -25.30 18.75
N HIS A 18 -12.00 -26.06 17.88
CA HIS A 18 -11.36 -26.87 16.86
C HIS A 18 -11.52 -26.22 15.48
N TYR A 19 -10.41 -26.11 14.77
CA TYR A 19 -10.38 -25.51 13.45
C TYR A 19 -11.01 -26.43 12.39
N GLU A 20 -11.92 -25.86 11.60
CA GLU A 20 -12.54 -26.53 10.45
C GLU A 20 -11.92 -26.05 9.13
N TRP A 21 -11.35 -26.99 8.37
CA TRP A 21 -10.55 -26.71 7.17
C TRP A 21 -11.32 -26.10 5.98
N ASN A 22 -12.66 -26.02 6.04
CA ASN A 22 -13.53 -25.58 4.93
C ASN A 22 -14.26 -24.25 5.17
N GLY A 23 -13.79 -23.43 6.10
CA GLY A 23 -14.38 -22.11 6.37
C GLY A 23 -14.13 -21.10 5.25
N PHE A 24 -15.16 -20.30 4.91
CA PHE A 24 -15.05 -19.10 4.07
C PHE A 24 -13.84 -18.20 4.40
N PRO A 25 -13.49 -17.94 5.69
CA PRO A 25 -12.32 -17.14 6.04
C PRO A 25 -10.97 -17.76 5.60
N THR A 26 -10.87 -19.10 5.55
CA THR A 26 -9.67 -19.80 5.08
C THR A 26 -9.41 -19.49 3.60
N ILE A 27 -10.45 -19.54 2.77
CA ILE A 27 -10.35 -19.20 1.34
C ILE A 27 -9.92 -17.74 1.17
N LEU A 28 -10.52 -16.81 1.93
CA LEU A 28 -10.16 -15.39 1.90
C LEU A 28 -8.71 -15.12 2.34
N ALA A 29 -8.12 -15.98 3.17
CA ALA A 29 -6.73 -15.87 3.59
C ALA A 29 -5.74 -16.39 2.52
N PHE A 30 -6.07 -17.46 1.78
CA PHE A 30 -5.17 -18.06 0.80
C PHE A 30 -5.20 -17.39 -0.58
N VAL A 31 -6.39 -17.00 -1.07
CA VAL A 31 -6.54 -16.38 -2.40
C VAL A 31 -5.61 -15.18 -2.62
N PRO A 32 -5.39 -14.29 -1.62
CA PRO A 32 -4.50 -13.16 -1.79
C PRO A 32 -3.05 -13.51 -2.15
N TRP A 33 -2.53 -14.62 -1.63
CA TRP A 33 -1.16 -15.02 -1.92
C TRP A 33 -0.96 -15.42 -3.39
N ILE A 34 -2.01 -15.89 -4.07
CA ILE A 34 -1.95 -16.26 -5.49
C ILE A 34 -1.58 -15.07 -6.36
N TYR A 35 -2.12 -13.88 -6.09
CA TYR A 35 -1.81 -12.67 -6.85
C TYR A 35 -0.70 -11.82 -6.23
N MET A 36 -0.46 -11.90 -4.92
CA MET A 36 0.61 -11.15 -4.25
C MET A 36 2.00 -11.73 -4.52
N LEU A 37 2.16 -13.05 -4.60
CA LEU A 37 3.46 -13.68 -4.88
C LEU A 37 4.04 -13.29 -6.26
N PRO A 38 3.27 -13.34 -7.37
CA PRO A 38 3.76 -12.82 -8.65
C PRO A 38 4.07 -11.32 -8.60
N THR A 39 3.25 -10.55 -7.87
CA THR A 39 3.44 -9.11 -7.71
C THR A 39 4.75 -8.80 -6.96
N LEU A 40 5.10 -9.57 -5.93
CA LEU A 40 6.40 -9.48 -5.25
C LEU A 40 7.58 -9.63 -6.19
N VAL A 41 7.53 -10.59 -7.11
CA VAL A 41 8.59 -10.79 -8.11
C VAL A 41 8.72 -9.56 -9.00
N VAL A 42 7.60 -8.96 -9.40
CA VAL A 42 7.59 -7.71 -10.18
C VAL A 42 8.15 -6.54 -9.38
N THR A 43 7.74 -6.38 -8.12
CA THR A 43 8.27 -5.36 -7.21
C THR A 43 9.78 -5.51 -7.04
N TYR A 44 10.26 -6.74 -6.80
CA TYR A 44 11.69 -7.02 -6.71
C TYR A 44 12.43 -6.61 -7.99
N LYS A 45 11.90 -6.91 -9.17
CA LYS A 45 12.51 -6.46 -10.45
C LYS A 45 12.56 -4.95 -10.58
N ILE A 46 11.51 -4.22 -10.20
CA ILE A 46 11.48 -2.76 -10.23
C ILE A 46 12.56 -2.19 -9.31
N THR A 47 12.66 -2.71 -8.09
CA THR A 47 13.64 -2.28 -7.10
C THR A 47 15.06 -2.69 -7.46
N ALA A 48 15.26 -3.87 -8.06
CA ALA A 48 16.56 -4.32 -8.53
C ALA A 48 17.12 -3.39 -9.62
N ILE A 49 16.27 -2.94 -10.57
CA ILE A 49 16.68 -1.95 -11.57
C ILE A 49 17.12 -0.64 -10.91
N TYR A 50 16.49 -0.25 -9.80
CA TYR A 50 16.88 0.95 -9.10
C TYR A 50 18.31 0.86 -8.53
N PHE A 51 18.68 -0.29 -7.98
CA PHE A 51 20.01 -0.51 -7.42
C PHE A 51 21.08 -0.86 -8.46
N SER A 52 20.70 -1.48 -9.58
CA SER A 52 21.64 -1.93 -10.61
C SER A 52 21.93 -0.88 -11.69
N THR A 53 21.14 0.18 -11.77
CA THR A 53 21.30 1.22 -12.79
C THR A 53 22.30 2.26 -12.31
N ASP A 54 23.27 2.58 -13.18
CA ASP A 54 24.11 3.77 -13.01
C ASP A 54 23.30 5.02 -13.37
N TRP A 55 22.99 5.82 -12.35
CA TRP A 55 22.18 7.03 -12.47
C TRP A 55 22.94 8.25 -12.97
N ASP A 56 24.27 8.17 -13.07
CA ASP A 56 25.09 9.22 -13.66
C ASP A 56 24.99 9.19 -15.21
N THR A 57 24.55 8.05 -15.78
CA THR A 57 24.25 7.93 -17.20
C THR A 57 22.81 8.36 -17.51
N VAL A 58 22.65 9.45 -18.26
CA VAL A 58 21.34 10.05 -18.56
C VAL A 58 20.64 9.28 -19.70
N GLU A 59 19.94 8.20 -19.36
CA GLU A 59 19.10 7.48 -20.32
C GLU A 59 17.70 8.12 -20.45
N PRO A 60 17.21 8.39 -21.68
CA PRO A 60 15.89 8.98 -21.88
C PRO A 60 14.77 8.06 -21.36
N GLY A 61 13.97 8.59 -20.43
CA GLY A 61 12.85 7.88 -19.80
C GLY A 61 13.19 7.14 -18.50
N LYS A 62 14.44 7.20 -18.01
CA LYS A 62 14.83 6.73 -16.68
C LYS A 62 15.07 7.92 -15.77
N ASN A 63 14.35 7.97 -14.65
CA ASN A 63 14.52 9.01 -13.65
C ASN A 63 14.67 8.38 -12.27
N GLN A 64 15.83 8.58 -11.65
CA GLN A 64 16.20 7.99 -10.36
C GLN A 64 15.14 8.25 -9.29
N HIS A 65 14.66 9.50 -9.19
CA HIS A 65 13.72 9.93 -8.17
C HIS A 65 12.35 9.28 -8.35
N VAL A 66 11.90 9.10 -9.59
CA VAL A 66 10.65 8.39 -9.89
C VAL A 66 10.77 6.90 -9.53
N PHE A 67 11.89 6.26 -9.88
CA PHE A 67 12.15 4.85 -9.57
C PHE A 67 12.32 4.58 -8.06
N LEU A 68 12.88 5.55 -7.33
CA LEU A 68 12.95 5.48 -5.87
C LEU A 68 11.55 5.51 -5.25
N VAL A 69 10.74 6.52 -5.58
CA VAL A 69 9.40 6.66 -4.97
C VAL A 69 8.51 5.49 -5.33
N ILE A 70 8.51 5.04 -6.59
CA ILE A 70 7.68 3.88 -6.94
C ILE A 70 8.13 2.62 -6.19
N SER A 71 9.43 2.43 -5.96
CA SER A 71 9.92 1.32 -5.14
C SER A 71 9.44 1.44 -3.69
N LEU A 72 9.54 2.63 -3.09
CA LEU A 72 9.06 2.88 -1.72
C LEU A 72 7.55 2.64 -1.59
N VAL A 73 6.76 3.06 -2.58
CA VAL A 73 5.32 2.79 -2.66
C VAL A 73 5.06 1.28 -2.65
N GLN A 74 5.70 0.53 -3.54
CA GLN A 74 5.44 -0.91 -3.66
C GLN A 74 5.88 -1.68 -2.42
N ILE A 75 7.05 -1.36 -1.86
CA ILE A 75 7.53 -1.97 -0.61
C ILE A 75 6.55 -1.69 0.53
N SER A 76 6.07 -0.45 0.65
CA SER A 76 5.15 -0.06 1.72
C SER A 76 3.78 -0.73 1.57
N CYS A 77 3.24 -0.82 0.35
CA CYS A 77 2.00 -1.54 0.08
C CYS A 77 2.13 -3.03 0.37
N PHE A 78 3.27 -3.65 0.04
CA PHE A 78 3.51 -5.06 0.37
C PHE A 78 3.64 -5.30 1.87
N LEU A 79 4.40 -4.46 2.59
CA LEU A 79 4.51 -4.55 4.04
C LEU A 79 3.14 -4.36 4.71
N PHE A 80 2.33 -3.42 4.21
CA PHE A 80 0.97 -3.25 4.68
C PHE A 80 0.11 -4.51 4.46
N PHE A 81 0.17 -5.12 3.28
CA PHE A 81 -0.49 -6.41 3.03
C PHE A 81 -0.05 -7.48 4.04
N LEU A 82 1.27 -7.64 4.25
CA LEU A 82 1.83 -8.66 5.13
C LEU A 82 1.37 -8.48 6.58
N PHE A 83 1.50 -7.27 7.15
CA PHE A 83 1.10 -7.05 8.53
C PHE A 83 -0.42 -7.02 8.71
N ASN A 84 -1.18 -6.57 7.71
CA ASN A 84 -2.64 -6.67 7.75
C ASN A 84 -3.10 -8.14 7.68
N TYR A 85 -2.40 -8.96 6.90
CA TYR A 85 -2.62 -10.41 6.83
C TYR A 85 -2.39 -11.05 8.21
N LEU A 86 -1.27 -10.75 8.87
CA LEU A 86 -0.96 -11.27 10.21
C LEU A 86 -1.92 -10.74 11.30
N LEU A 87 -2.41 -9.50 11.16
CA LEU A 87 -3.30 -8.88 12.12
C LEU A 87 -4.72 -9.45 12.08
N VAL A 88 -5.27 -9.64 10.87
CA VAL A 88 -6.69 -9.90 10.67
C VAL A 88 -6.94 -11.19 9.89
N ARG A 89 -6.35 -11.35 8.69
CA ARG A 89 -6.77 -12.43 7.77
C ARG A 89 -6.34 -13.82 8.23
N LEU A 90 -5.11 -13.95 8.72
CA LEU A 90 -4.59 -15.20 9.25
C LEU A 90 -5.32 -15.60 10.55
N PRO A 91 -5.48 -14.71 11.56
CA PRO A 91 -6.25 -15.04 12.75
C PRO A 91 -7.75 -15.28 12.47
N ALA A 92 -8.32 -14.64 11.44
CA ALA A 92 -9.73 -14.82 11.06
C ALA A 92 -10.04 -16.22 10.53
N THR A 93 -9.04 -17.02 10.14
CA THR A 93 -9.25 -18.42 9.78
C THR A 93 -9.70 -19.28 10.95
N GLY A 94 -9.39 -18.89 12.18
CA GLY A 94 -9.62 -19.71 13.37
C GLY A 94 -8.45 -20.60 13.77
N LEU A 95 -7.37 -20.66 12.98
CA LEU A 95 -6.17 -21.45 13.27
C LEU A 95 -5.49 -21.06 14.60
N PHE A 96 -5.53 -19.78 14.94
CA PHE A 96 -4.84 -19.23 16.11
C PHE A 96 -5.77 -18.99 17.31
N THR A 97 -7.03 -19.43 17.23
CA THR A 97 -8.07 -19.06 18.20
C THR A 97 -7.85 -19.68 19.57
N SER A 98 -7.64 -21.00 19.61
CA SER A 98 -7.33 -21.71 20.86
C SER A 98 -6.01 -21.24 21.46
N TYR A 99 -4.99 -21.03 20.61
CA TYR A 99 -3.71 -20.49 21.03
C TYR A 99 -3.85 -19.07 21.64
N CYS A 100 -4.56 -18.16 20.97
CA CYS A 100 -4.70 -16.79 21.48
C CYS A 100 -5.59 -16.72 22.73
N ALA A 101 -6.56 -17.63 22.88
CA ALA A 101 -7.35 -17.76 24.10
C ALA A 101 -6.52 -18.28 25.29
N GLY A 102 -5.49 -19.10 25.04
CA GLY A 102 -4.62 -19.68 26.08
C GLY A 102 -3.51 -18.76 26.60
N ILE A 103 -3.18 -17.69 25.87
CA ILE A 103 -2.14 -16.74 26.28
C ILE A 103 -2.75 -15.49 26.94
N PRO A 104 -2.08 -14.89 27.94
CA PRO A 104 -2.48 -13.59 28.45
C PRO A 104 -2.22 -12.49 27.41
N PRO A 105 -2.93 -11.34 27.50
CA PRO A 105 -2.62 -10.14 26.72
C PRO A 105 -1.14 -9.78 26.83
N ASN A 106 -0.49 -9.50 25.70
CA ASN A 106 0.96 -9.31 25.67
C ASN A 106 1.38 -8.16 24.72
N SER A 107 2.61 -7.70 24.90
CA SER A 107 3.21 -6.67 24.04
C SER A 107 3.58 -7.20 22.65
N TRP A 108 3.78 -8.51 22.47
CA TRP A 108 4.09 -9.10 21.17
C TRP A 108 2.94 -9.00 20.16
N LEU A 109 1.70 -9.24 20.62
CA LEU A 109 0.48 -9.03 19.85
C LEU A 109 0.32 -7.55 19.48
N LEU A 110 0.69 -6.65 20.40
CA LEU A 110 0.67 -5.20 20.14
C LEU A 110 1.63 -4.82 19.00
N VAL A 111 2.82 -5.43 18.92
CA VAL A 111 3.79 -5.16 17.84
C VAL A 111 3.16 -5.42 16.47
N VAL A 112 2.34 -6.48 16.33
CA VAL A 112 1.63 -6.76 15.07
C VAL A 112 0.62 -5.66 14.74
N SER A 113 -0.18 -5.22 15.72
CA SER A 113 -1.11 -4.08 15.56
C SER A 113 -0.40 -2.76 15.23
N PHE A 114 0.74 -2.52 15.87
CA PHE A 114 1.58 -1.35 15.63
C PHE A 114 2.14 -1.38 14.21
N LEU A 115 2.78 -2.48 13.78
CA LEU A 115 3.37 -2.60 12.45
C LEU A 115 2.31 -2.53 11.34
N ALA A 116 1.14 -3.13 11.54
CA ALA A 116 0.03 -3.02 10.61
C ALA A 116 -0.45 -1.56 10.46
N SER A 117 -0.52 -0.82 11.56
CA SER A 117 -0.92 0.59 11.54
C SER A 117 0.16 1.48 10.92
N TYR A 118 1.42 1.25 11.30
CA TYR A 118 2.62 1.93 10.80
C TYR A 118 2.72 1.83 9.27
N THR A 119 2.64 0.61 8.75
CA THR A 119 2.76 0.33 7.31
C THR A 119 1.56 0.83 6.51
N ASN A 120 0.38 0.90 7.12
CA ASN A 120 -0.79 1.53 6.51
C ASN A 120 -0.57 3.02 6.25
N TYR A 121 0.01 3.74 7.22
CA TYR A 121 0.39 5.15 7.01
C TYR A 121 1.48 5.31 5.94
N LEU A 122 2.49 4.42 5.88
CA LEU A 122 3.48 4.43 4.80
C LEU A 122 2.83 4.26 3.42
N ALA A 123 1.89 3.32 3.31
CA ALA A 123 1.12 3.06 2.10
C ALA A 123 0.17 4.22 1.73
N MET A 124 -0.01 5.22 2.60
CA MET A 124 -0.73 6.47 2.29
C MET A 124 0.19 7.62 1.92
N VAL A 125 1.36 7.73 2.54
CA VAL A 125 2.26 8.87 2.38
C VAL A 125 3.04 8.78 1.07
N TYR A 126 3.64 7.62 0.77
CA TYR A 126 4.49 7.50 -0.43
C TYR A 126 3.76 7.64 -1.77
N PRO A 127 2.53 7.13 -1.96
CA PRO A 127 1.86 7.31 -3.24
C PRO A 127 1.46 8.76 -3.53
N PHE A 128 1.33 9.62 -2.52
CA PHE A 128 1.18 11.06 -2.71
C PHE A 128 2.45 11.71 -3.28
N PHE A 129 3.63 11.22 -2.93
CA PHE A 129 4.88 11.79 -3.44
C PHE A 129 5.09 11.51 -4.94
N MET A 130 4.48 10.46 -5.50
CA MET A 130 4.54 10.16 -6.94
C MET A 130 4.09 11.33 -7.83
N PRO A 131 2.86 11.88 -7.71
CA PRO A 131 2.43 13.02 -8.51
C PRO A 131 3.26 14.28 -8.22
N VAL A 132 3.77 14.48 -7.00
CA VAL A 132 4.62 15.64 -6.66
C VAL A 132 5.96 15.62 -7.41
N VAL A 133 6.68 14.49 -7.41
CA VAL A 133 7.92 14.32 -8.18
C VAL A 133 7.70 14.64 -9.66
N ARG A 134 6.58 14.17 -10.21
CA ARG A 134 6.23 14.38 -11.61
C ARG A 134 5.88 15.83 -11.91
N LEU A 135 5.15 16.48 -11.01
CA LEU A 135 4.83 17.90 -11.13
C LEU A 135 6.13 18.73 -11.18
N ILE A 136 7.12 18.43 -10.33
CA ILE A 136 8.42 19.11 -10.33
C ILE A 136 9.18 18.89 -11.65
N ILE A 137 9.18 17.66 -12.17
CA ILE A 137 9.81 17.36 -13.48
C ILE A 137 9.17 18.19 -14.60
N LEU A 138 7.85 18.37 -14.58
CA LEU A 138 7.13 19.15 -15.58
C LEU A 138 7.25 20.67 -15.38
N MET A 139 7.30 21.15 -14.14
CA MET A 139 7.41 22.59 -13.83
C MET A 139 8.83 23.12 -14.01
N HIS A 140 9.84 22.33 -13.68
CA HIS A 140 11.24 22.77 -13.67
C HIS A 140 12.17 21.79 -14.40
N PRO A 141 12.05 21.64 -15.72
CA PRO A 141 12.80 20.64 -16.49
C PRO A 141 14.33 20.80 -16.42
N LYS A 142 14.86 22.01 -16.20
CA LYS A 142 16.31 22.24 -16.10
C LYS A 142 16.89 21.94 -14.71
N ASN A 143 16.10 22.15 -13.65
CA ASN A 143 16.55 22.06 -12.26
C ASN A 143 15.93 20.88 -11.50
N HIS A 144 15.15 20.02 -12.16
CA HIS A 144 14.38 18.95 -11.52
C HIS A 144 15.28 17.99 -10.71
N ASN A 145 16.50 17.70 -11.16
CA ASN A 145 17.38 16.77 -10.47
C ASN A 145 17.79 17.28 -9.09
N ARG A 146 18.17 18.56 -8.98
CA ARG A 146 18.54 19.19 -7.72
C ARG A 146 17.33 19.28 -6.77
N ILE A 147 16.19 19.75 -7.28
CA ILE A 147 14.97 19.91 -6.48
C ILE A 147 14.46 18.55 -5.99
N ASN A 148 14.38 17.56 -6.87
CA ASN A 148 13.92 16.22 -6.49
C ASN A 148 14.89 15.54 -5.53
N SER A 149 16.21 15.74 -5.66
CA SER A 149 17.16 15.18 -4.70
C SER A 149 16.97 15.73 -3.29
N ILE A 150 16.78 17.05 -3.16
CA ILE A 150 16.45 17.69 -1.87
C ILE A 150 15.12 17.16 -1.35
N MET A 151 14.12 17.05 -2.22
CA MET A 151 12.82 16.50 -1.84
C MET A 151 12.94 15.05 -1.35
N MET A 152 13.69 14.18 -2.02
CA MET A 152 13.89 12.79 -1.56
C MET A 152 14.56 12.72 -0.20
N MET A 153 15.55 13.58 0.04
CA MET A 153 16.22 13.67 1.33
C MET A 153 15.27 14.03 2.47
N ILE A 154 14.17 14.74 2.19
CA ILE A 154 13.14 15.10 3.18
C ILE A 154 12.02 14.05 3.21
N THR A 155 11.52 13.64 2.04
CA THR A 155 10.40 12.72 1.85
C THR A 155 10.65 11.34 2.46
N VAL A 156 11.84 10.78 2.26
CA VAL A 156 12.18 9.44 2.78
C VAL A 156 12.12 9.41 4.32
N PRO A 157 12.86 10.26 5.07
CA PRO A 157 12.77 10.27 6.52
C PRO A 157 11.43 10.75 7.05
N PHE A 158 10.80 11.73 6.39
CA PHE A 158 9.43 12.15 6.75
C PHE A 158 8.46 10.97 6.67
N GLY A 159 8.51 10.19 5.59
CA GLY A 159 7.69 9.00 5.43
C GLY A 159 7.89 7.99 6.57
N LEU A 160 9.11 7.80 7.06
CA LEU A 160 9.40 6.84 8.14
C LEU A 160 9.02 7.34 9.53
N ILE A 161 9.20 8.64 9.79
CA ILE A 161 8.93 9.27 11.10
C ILE A 161 7.44 9.55 11.29
N TYR A 162 6.76 9.99 10.23
CA TYR A 162 5.36 10.39 10.26
C TYR A 162 4.43 9.33 10.90
N PRO A 163 4.45 8.04 10.51
CA PRO A 163 3.63 7.01 11.14
C PRO A 163 3.88 6.85 12.64
N ILE A 164 5.12 7.04 13.12
CA ILE A 164 5.46 6.95 14.55
C ILE A 164 4.71 8.04 15.33
N CYS A 165 4.70 9.27 14.79
CA CYS A 165 3.97 10.38 15.39
C CYS A 165 2.46 10.14 15.47
N PHE A 166 1.88 9.44 14.48
CA PHE A 166 0.44 9.14 14.47
C PHE A 166 0.06 7.86 15.20
N THR A 167 1.03 7.00 15.56
CA THR A 167 0.80 5.75 16.31
C THR A 167 1.19 5.86 17.78
N PHE A 168 1.54 7.06 18.26
CA PHE A 168 2.03 7.27 19.64
C PHE A 168 1.06 6.77 20.73
N PHE A 169 -0.25 6.80 20.46
CA PHE A 169 -1.26 6.35 21.42
C PHE A 169 -1.27 4.83 21.63
N LEU A 170 -0.58 4.05 20.78
CA LEU A 170 -0.42 2.61 20.96
C LEU A 170 0.72 2.24 21.93
N PHE A 171 1.66 3.14 22.26
CA PHE A 171 2.79 2.82 23.13
C PHE A 171 2.40 2.27 24.51
N PRO A 172 1.40 2.82 25.25
CA PRO A 172 0.99 2.28 26.53
C PRO A 172 -0.06 1.16 26.43
N ALA A 173 -0.50 0.79 25.22
CA ALA A 173 -1.55 -0.20 25.03
C ALA A 173 -1.02 -1.64 25.24
N ILE A 174 -1.94 -2.60 25.28
CA ILE A 174 -1.63 -4.04 25.32
C ILE A 174 -2.34 -4.74 24.17
N GLY A 175 -1.66 -5.67 23.51
CA GLY A 175 -2.25 -6.48 22.45
C GLY A 175 -3.18 -7.55 23.03
N THR A 176 -4.38 -7.66 22.47
CA THR A 176 -5.42 -8.61 22.85
C THR A 176 -6.00 -9.28 21.60
N CYS A 177 -6.66 -10.43 21.75
CA CYS A 177 -7.44 -11.02 20.69
C CYS A 177 -8.94 -10.81 20.95
N LYS A 178 -9.65 -10.46 19.88
CA LYS A 178 -11.11 -10.28 19.88
C LYS A 178 -11.74 -11.15 18.80
N GLN A 179 -13.00 -11.50 18.99
CA GLN A 179 -13.81 -12.16 17.96
C GLN A 179 -14.19 -11.14 16.89
N LEU A 180 -14.15 -11.52 15.61
CA LEU A 180 -14.71 -10.69 14.54
C LEU A 180 -16.23 -10.74 14.59
N GLU A 181 -16.84 -9.59 14.31
CA GLU A 181 -18.28 -9.46 14.14
C GLU A 181 -18.76 -10.15 12.85
N TYR A 182 -20.08 -10.32 12.74
CA TYR A 182 -20.73 -10.83 11.52
C TYR A 182 -20.18 -10.11 10.27
N PRO A 183 -19.87 -10.82 9.16
CA PRO A 183 -20.31 -12.17 8.76
C PRO A 183 -19.33 -13.31 9.12
N TYR A 184 -18.33 -13.05 9.96
CA TYR A 184 -17.36 -14.08 10.31
C TYR A 184 -17.95 -15.11 11.29
N PRO A 185 -17.68 -16.42 11.09
CA PRO A 185 -18.15 -17.46 11.99
C PRO A 185 -17.43 -17.40 13.35
N PHE A 186 -18.02 -18.06 14.35
CA PHE A 186 -17.40 -18.23 15.66
C PHE A 186 -16.00 -18.84 15.55
N GLY A 187 -15.07 -18.30 16.32
CA GLY A 187 -13.67 -18.66 16.28
C GLY A 187 -12.86 -17.87 15.26
N SER A 188 -13.47 -17.03 14.42
CA SER A 188 -12.73 -16.05 13.63
C SER A 188 -12.29 -14.90 14.52
N ILE A 189 -10.98 -14.75 14.74
CA ILE A 189 -10.44 -13.73 15.64
C ILE A 189 -9.56 -12.74 14.90
N TRP A 190 -9.34 -11.57 15.49
CA TRP A 190 -8.35 -10.59 15.04
C TRP A 190 -7.56 -10.09 16.24
N ILE A 191 -6.34 -9.66 15.96
CA ILE A 191 -5.49 -9.06 16.97
C ILE A 191 -5.86 -7.58 17.07
N TYR A 192 -6.19 -7.15 18.27
CA TYR A 192 -6.63 -5.82 18.63
C TYR A 192 -5.76 -5.25 19.75
N TYR A 193 -5.92 -3.97 20.08
CA TYR A 193 -5.20 -3.32 21.17
C TYR A 193 -6.20 -2.76 22.20
N SER A 194 -5.89 -2.92 23.49
CA SER A 194 -6.70 -2.42 24.59
C SER A 194 -5.89 -1.45 25.46
N GLY A 195 -6.56 -0.43 26.00
CA GLY A 195 -5.94 0.60 26.81
C GLY A 195 -5.04 1.59 26.06
N PRO A 196 -5.45 2.15 24.91
CA PRO A 196 -4.67 3.19 24.24
C PRO A 196 -4.52 4.44 25.12
N ALA A 197 -3.43 5.18 24.88
CA ALA A 197 -3.20 6.47 25.54
C ALA A 197 -4.41 7.40 25.33
N PHE A 198 -4.83 8.10 26.38
CA PHE A 198 -5.93 9.07 26.34
C PHE A 198 -7.28 8.51 25.84
N GLY A 199 -7.47 7.18 25.82
CA GLY A 199 -8.69 6.55 25.30
C GLY A 199 -8.90 6.75 23.79
N LEU A 200 -7.85 7.12 23.05
CA LEU A 200 -7.93 7.43 21.63
C LEU A 200 -8.12 6.16 20.78
N ARG A 201 -9.03 6.25 19.80
CA ARG A 201 -9.22 5.21 18.78
C ARG A 201 -8.41 5.54 17.53
N ASN A 202 -7.86 4.53 16.85
CA ASN A 202 -7.11 4.73 15.61
C ASN A 202 -8.01 5.22 14.46
N THR A 203 -9.26 4.75 14.40
CA THR A 203 -10.17 4.98 13.27
C THR A 203 -10.36 6.45 12.90
N PRO A 204 -10.61 7.41 13.84
CA PRO A 204 -10.72 8.82 13.52
C PRO A 204 -9.42 9.45 13.00
N PHE A 205 -8.28 9.18 13.64
CA PHE A 205 -6.97 9.67 13.18
C PHE A 205 -6.64 9.14 11.79
N PHE A 206 -6.95 7.88 11.56
CA PHE A 206 -6.77 7.24 10.27
C PHE A 206 -7.66 7.85 9.19
N LEU A 207 -8.94 8.07 9.48
CA LEU A 207 -9.88 8.71 8.55
C LEU A 207 -9.45 10.13 8.20
N ALA A 208 -9.04 10.92 9.19
CA ALA A 208 -8.54 12.28 8.99
C ALA A 208 -7.30 12.32 8.10
N ASN A 209 -6.30 11.46 8.39
CA ASN A 209 -5.09 11.38 7.58
C ASN A 209 -5.37 10.88 6.16
N LEU A 210 -6.22 9.86 6.00
CA LEU A 210 -6.62 9.39 4.68
C LEU A 210 -7.28 10.52 3.87
N SER A 211 -8.17 11.28 4.50
CA SER A 211 -8.89 12.39 3.86
C SER A 211 -7.93 13.51 3.45
N PHE A 212 -6.96 13.84 4.32
CA PHE A 212 -5.90 14.80 4.04
C PHE A 212 -5.03 14.37 2.86
N TRP A 213 -4.45 13.16 2.90
CA TRP A 213 -3.57 12.66 1.84
C TRP A 213 -4.31 12.44 0.52
N LEU A 214 -5.57 11.98 0.56
CA LEU A 214 -6.41 11.88 -0.63
C LEU A 214 -6.67 13.27 -1.22
N GLY A 215 -7.02 14.26 -0.41
CA GLY A 215 -7.23 15.64 -0.84
C GLY A 215 -5.98 16.23 -1.49
N CYS A 216 -4.83 16.11 -0.83
CA CYS A 216 -3.55 16.55 -1.38
C CYS A 216 -3.20 15.83 -2.69
N SER A 217 -3.44 14.51 -2.78
CA SER A 217 -3.19 13.73 -3.98
C SER A 217 -4.09 14.14 -5.15
N ILE A 218 -5.39 14.38 -4.91
CA ILE A 218 -6.30 14.90 -5.93
C ILE A 218 -5.82 16.26 -6.45
N VAL A 219 -5.49 17.19 -5.55
CA VAL A 219 -5.00 18.53 -5.93
C VAL A 219 -3.71 18.43 -6.75
N ALA A 220 -2.73 17.64 -6.29
CA ALA A 220 -1.47 17.45 -7.01
C ALA A 220 -1.69 16.86 -8.41
N ASN A 221 -2.60 15.91 -8.55
CA ASN A 221 -2.93 15.32 -9.84
C ASN A 221 -3.70 16.28 -10.76
N ILE A 222 -4.64 17.09 -10.24
CA ILE A 222 -5.32 18.14 -11.02
C ILE A 222 -4.28 19.14 -11.56
N LEU A 223 -3.37 19.62 -10.72
CA LEU A 223 -2.29 20.52 -11.14
C LEU A 223 -1.40 19.88 -12.21
N LEU A 224 -1.10 18.60 -12.06
CA LEU A 224 -0.33 17.84 -13.05
C LEU A 224 -1.09 17.73 -14.39
N PHE A 225 -2.39 17.46 -14.39
CA PHE A 225 -3.20 17.42 -15.61
C PHE A 225 -3.29 18.78 -16.30
N ILE A 226 -3.51 19.86 -15.55
CA ILE A 226 -3.53 21.23 -16.10
C ILE A 226 -2.18 21.56 -16.73
N LYS A 227 -1.07 21.24 -16.06
CA LYS A 227 0.27 21.46 -16.59
C LYS A 227 0.56 20.62 -17.82
N ILE A 228 0.14 19.35 -17.85
CA ILE A 228 0.28 18.51 -19.05
C ILE A 228 -0.54 19.06 -20.21
N ALA A 229 -1.77 19.53 -19.98
CA ALA A 229 -2.62 20.12 -21.01
C ALA A 229 -1.97 21.38 -21.60
N HIS A 230 -1.53 22.30 -20.74
CA HIS A 230 -0.85 23.52 -21.16
C HIS A 230 0.50 23.23 -21.82
N ALA A 231 1.25 22.25 -21.31
CA ALA A 231 2.51 21.84 -21.90
C ALA A 231 2.29 21.13 -23.25
N ARG A 232 1.19 20.39 -23.44
CA ARG A 232 0.83 19.75 -24.71
C ARG A 232 0.51 20.78 -25.81
N GLU A 233 -0.01 21.95 -25.44
CA GLU A 233 -0.14 23.11 -26.35
C GLU A 233 1.22 23.75 -26.70
N GLN A 234 2.20 23.69 -25.80
CA GLN A 234 3.54 24.27 -26.00
C GLN A 234 4.60 23.28 -26.57
N LEU A 235 4.39 21.96 -26.46
CA LEU A 235 5.41 20.91 -26.69
C LEU A 235 5.39 20.23 -28.05
N PHE A 236 4.49 20.60 -28.97
CA PHE A 236 4.57 20.07 -30.34
C PHE A 236 5.88 20.44 -31.06
N THR A 237 6.68 21.37 -30.51
CA THR A 237 7.83 21.93 -31.21
C THR A 237 9.20 21.58 -30.64
N GLN A 238 9.39 21.00 -29.43
CA GLN A 238 10.76 21.00 -28.89
C GLN A 238 11.40 19.81 -28.15
N GLN A 239 10.77 18.89 -27.39
CA GLN A 239 11.66 18.05 -26.52
C GLN A 239 11.15 16.74 -25.88
N THR A 240 10.50 15.83 -26.60
CA THR A 240 10.37 14.44 -26.09
C THR A 240 10.66 13.40 -27.14
N SER A 241 11.80 12.70 -26.98
CA SER A 241 12.01 11.42 -27.67
C SER A 241 10.83 10.49 -27.34
N GLY A 242 10.36 9.71 -28.32
CA GLY A 242 9.18 8.85 -28.15
C GLY A 242 9.26 7.90 -26.95
N THR A 243 10.47 7.55 -26.52
CA THR A 243 10.73 6.75 -25.31
C THR A 243 10.42 7.50 -24.01
N SER A 244 10.80 8.77 -23.90
CA SER A 244 10.51 9.59 -22.72
C SER A 244 9.01 9.87 -22.59
N TYR A 245 8.34 10.09 -23.72
CA TYR A 245 6.87 10.23 -23.75
C TYR A 245 6.16 8.96 -23.26
N LYS A 246 6.55 7.78 -23.75
CA LYS A 246 6.00 6.49 -23.31
C LYS A 246 6.20 6.24 -21.81
N ALA A 247 7.36 6.63 -21.27
CA ALA A 247 7.62 6.57 -19.82
C ALA A 247 6.65 7.47 -19.04
N GLN A 248 6.47 8.71 -19.47
CA GLN A 248 5.54 9.63 -18.82
C GLN A 248 4.08 9.15 -18.85
N VAL A 249 3.64 8.59 -19.99
CA VAL A 249 2.29 8.01 -20.14
C VAL A 249 2.09 6.81 -19.22
N SER A 250 3.05 5.88 -19.17
CA SER A 250 3.04 4.75 -18.23
C SER A 250 2.84 5.21 -16.78
N ILE A 251 3.61 6.22 -16.37
CA ILE A 251 3.52 6.75 -15.01
C ILE A 251 2.16 7.45 -14.79
N THR A 252 1.58 8.14 -15.80
CA THR A 252 0.22 8.70 -15.71
C THR A 252 -0.82 7.65 -15.37
N TYR A 253 -0.82 6.52 -16.08
CA TYR A 253 -1.74 5.42 -15.80
C TYR A 253 -1.60 4.90 -14.37
N THR A 254 -0.37 4.76 -13.86
CA THR A 254 -0.14 4.33 -12.47
C THR A 254 -0.69 5.32 -11.44
N THR A 255 -0.53 6.64 -11.65
CA THR A 255 -1.12 7.66 -10.77
C THR A 255 -2.64 7.66 -10.78
N ILE A 256 -3.27 7.52 -11.95
CA ILE A 256 -4.74 7.44 -12.04
C ILE A 256 -5.24 6.23 -11.25
N ALA A 257 -4.59 5.07 -11.43
CA ALA A 257 -4.93 3.86 -10.67
C ALA A 257 -4.83 4.12 -9.15
N MET A 258 -3.74 4.73 -8.68
CA MET A 258 -3.58 5.07 -7.26
C MET A 258 -4.71 5.96 -6.72
N ILE A 259 -5.13 7.00 -7.47
CA ILE A 259 -6.24 7.89 -7.05
C ILE A 259 -7.54 7.13 -6.90
N VAL A 260 -7.89 6.28 -7.88
CA VAL A 260 -9.12 5.47 -7.84
C VAL A 260 -9.15 4.65 -6.55
N PHE A 261 -8.03 4.01 -6.20
CA PHE A 261 -7.92 3.22 -4.97
C PHE A 261 -8.02 4.06 -3.68
N TYR A 262 -7.45 5.26 -3.64
CA TYR A 262 -7.65 6.14 -2.48
C TYR A 262 -9.11 6.56 -2.31
N VAL A 263 -9.79 6.88 -3.41
CA VAL A 263 -11.22 7.26 -3.38
C VAL A 263 -12.06 6.08 -2.90
N THR A 264 -11.84 4.88 -3.43
CA THR A 264 -12.56 3.67 -3.00
C THR A 264 -12.32 3.35 -1.53
N ASN A 265 -11.08 3.48 -1.04
CA ASN A 265 -10.77 3.31 0.39
C ASN A 265 -11.44 4.36 1.26
N GLY A 266 -11.39 5.64 0.86
CA GLY A 266 -12.03 6.75 1.57
C GLY A 266 -13.54 6.55 1.70
N LEU A 267 -14.22 6.21 0.60
CA LEU A 267 -15.65 5.92 0.61
C LEU A 267 -16.01 4.71 1.49
N THR A 268 -15.18 3.68 1.50
CA THR A 268 -15.40 2.49 2.35
C THR A 268 -15.27 2.81 3.84
N LEU A 269 -14.33 3.69 4.22
CA LEU A 269 -14.16 4.11 5.61
C LEU A 269 -15.20 5.13 6.06
N LEU A 270 -15.60 6.04 5.16
CA LEU A 270 -16.68 6.99 5.43
C LEU A 270 -18.01 6.25 5.61
N SER A 271 -18.32 5.28 4.75
CA SER A 271 -19.50 4.44 4.91
C SER A 271 -19.47 3.61 6.18
N TYR A 272 -18.31 3.06 6.55
CA TYR A 272 -18.14 2.41 7.86
C TYR A 272 -18.43 3.38 9.00
N TYR A 273 -17.88 4.59 9.00
CA TYR A 273 -18.07 5.55 10.10
C TYR A 273 -19.52 6.04 10.21
N LEU A 274 -20.17 6.36 9.08
CA LEU A 274 -21.52 6.94 9.05
C LEU A 274 -22.63 5.93 9.35
N PHE A 275 -22.42 4.66 9.02
CA PHE A 275 -23.47 3.64 9.05
C PHE A 275 -23.11 2.40 9.87
N TYR A 276 -22.09 2.49 10.72
CA TYR A 276 -21.69 1.39 11.60
C TYR A 276 -22.88 0.90 12.43
N GLY A 277 -23.24 -0.38 12.27
CA GLY A 277 -24.32 -1.03 13.03
C GLY A 277 -25.74 -0.89 12.46
N SER A 278 -25.96 -0.18 11.36
CA SER A 278 -27.33 0.05 10.82
C SER A 278 -27.75 -0.93 9.71
N HIS A 279 -26.83 -1.38 8.85
CA HIS A 279 -27.17 -2.29 7.74
C HIS A 279 -26.14 -3.41 7.54
N SER A 280 -26.63 -4.64 7.35
CA SER A 280 -25.82 -5.84 7.11
C SER A 280 -24.91 -5.75 5.87
N ILE A 281 -25.28 -4.97 4.86
CA ILE A 281 -24.48 -4.71 3.65
C ILE A 281 -23.13 -4.05 3.97
N LEU A 282 -23.06 -3.23 5.03
CA LEU A 282 -21.82 -2.53 5.42
C LEU A 282 -20.82 -3.45 6.11
N ALA A 283 -21.27 -4.56 6.69
CA ALA A 283 -20.36 -5.58 7.20
C ALA A 283 -19.58 -6.26 6.05
N TYR A 284 -20.21 -6.40 4.87
CA TYR A 284 -19.56 -6.93 3.67
C TYR A 284 -18.54 -5.96 3.04
N THR A 285 -18.69 -4.64 3.22
CA THR A 285 -17.69 -3.68 2.72
C THR A 285 -16.37 -3.81 3.49
N MET A 286 -16.40 -4.21 4.77
CA MET A 286 -15.20 -4.54 5.55
C MET A 286 -14.50 -5.80 5.04
N LEU A 287 -15.24 -6.76 4.48
CA LEU A 287 -14.66 -7.92 3.79
C LEU A 287 -13.99 -7.54 2.48
N ALA A 288 -14.58 -6.62 1.71
CA ALA A 288 -14.08 -6.22 0.41
C ALA A 288 -12.87 -5.27 0.48
N ARG A 289 -12.78 -4.46 1.54
CA ARG A 289 -11.73 -3.45 1.72
C ARG A 289 -10.29 -3.98 1.60
N PRO A 290 -9.91 -5.09 2.24
CA PRO A 290 -8.56 -5.64 2.11
C PRO A 290 -8.22 -6.01 0.66
N PHE A 291 -9.17 -6.56 -0.11
CA PHE A 291 -8.98 -6.84 -1.54
C PHE A 291 -8.79 -5.58 -2.38
N GLY A 292 -9.48 -4.49 -2.04
CA GLY A 292 -9.27 -3.19 -2.67
C GLY A 292 -7.84 -2.66 -2.46
N ASN A 293 -7.31 -2.81 -1.25
CA ASN A 293 -5.92 -2.45 -0.93
C ASN A 293 -4.91 -3.32 -1.69
N ASP A 294 -5.19 -4.61 -1.79
CA ASP A 294 -4.30 -5.54 -2.49
C ASP A 294 -4.29 -5.26 -3.99
N ALA A 295 -5.45 -4.94 -4.55
CA ALA A 295 -5.60 -4.55 -5.95
C ALA A 295 -4.79 -3.28 -6.26
N GLN A 296 -4.67 -2.34 -5.31
CA GLN A 296 -3.78 -1.18 -5.47
C GLN A 296 -2.32 -1.61 -5.66
N ALA A 297 -1.80 -2.46 -4.76
CA ALA A 297 -0.42 -2.95 -4.84
C ALA A 297 -0.17 -3.68 -6.16
N CYS A 298 -1.09 -4.58 -6.53
CA CYS A 298 -1.01 -5.38 -7.74
C CYS A 298 -1.11 -4.53 -9.00
N LEU A 299 -2.21 -3.80 -9.20
CA LEU A 299 -2.44 -3.06 -10.45
C LEU A 299 -1.36 -2.02 -10.70
N VAL A 300 -0.92 -1.28 -9.67
CA VAL A 300 0.12 -0.26 -9.84
C VAL A 300 1.45 -0.90 -10.27
N SER A 301 1.86 -2.00 -9.62
CA SER A 301 3.07 -2.75 -9.99
C SER A 301 3.00 -3.29 -11.42
N TRP A 302 1.90 -3.96 -11.77
CA TRP A 302 1.73 -4.62 -13.06
C TRP A 302 1.57 -3.62 -14.22
N ILE A 303 0.82 -2.53 -14.02
CA ILE A 303 0.69 -1.45 -14.99
C ILE A 303 2.07 -0.87 -15.27
N PHE A 304 2.84 -0.53 -14.23
CA PHE A 304 4.17 0.03 -14.40
C PHE A 304 5.10 -0.93 -15.16
N TYR A 305 5.17 -2.18 -14.72
CA TYR A 305 6.04 -3.20 -15.32
C TYR A 305 5.74 -3.45 -16.80
N ARG A 306 4.46 -3.53 -17.19
CA ARG A 306 4.07 -3.82 -18.57
C ARG A 306 4.15 -2.61 -19.50
N THR A 307 3.95 -1.40 -18.97
CA THR A 307 3.83 -0.20 -19.81
C THR A 307 5.14 0.59 -19.90
N HIS A 308 6.01 0.54 -18.89
CA HIS A 308 7.20 1.37 -18.85
C HIS A 308 8.27 0.86 -19.84
N PRO A 309 8.87 1.74 -20.68
CA PRO A 309 9.78 1.33 -21.77
C PRO A 309 11.06 0.65 -21.28
N VAL A 310 11.47 0.90 -20.03
CA VAL A 310 12.63 0.25 -19.39
C VAL A 310 12.50 -1.28 -19.37
N PHE A 311 11.29 -1.82 -19.21
CA PHE A 311 11.06 -3.27 -19.20
C PHE A 311 10.77 -3.86 -20.58
N LYS A 312 10.59 -3.02 -21.61
CA LYS A 312 10.34 -3.46 -22.99
C LYS A 312 11.63 -3.64 -23.81
N LYS A 313 12.69 -2.88 -23.50
CA LYS A 313 13.96 -2.95 -24.26
C LYS A 313 14.61 -4.33 -24.23
N THR A 314 14.42 -5.10 -23.17
CA THR A 314 15.06 -6.41 -22.98
C THR A 314 14.51 -7.51 -23.89
N THR A 315 13.32 -7.35 -24.45
CA THR A 315 12.70 -8.40 -25.30
C THR A 315 13.08 -8.27 -26.77
N ASP A 316 13.28 -7.05 -27.29
CA ASP A 316 13.56 -6.83 -28.73
C ASP A 316 15.05 -6.88 -29.11
N THR A 317 15.96 -6.68 -28.15
CA THR A 317 17.41 -6.71 -28.46
C THR A 317 18.02 -8.10 -28.46
N GLY A 318 17.41 -9.07 -27.78
CA GLY A 318 17.85 -10.48 -27.82
C GLY A 318 17.65 -11.12 -29.21
N GLY A 319 16.50 -10.88 -29.85
CA GLY A 319 16.21 -11.44 -31.18
C GLY A 319 16.90 -10.71 -32.34
N MET A 320 17.33 -9.46 -32.14
CA MET A 320 18.01 -8.69 -33.20
C MET A 320 19.53 -8.89 -33.19
N PHE A 321 20.12 -9.27 -32.05
CA PHE A 321 21.54 -9.63 -31.96
C PHE A 321 21.80 -11.04 -32.54
N GLU A 322 20.91 -12.01 -32.31
CA GLU A 322 21.02 -13.35 -32.92
C GLU A 322 20.88 -13.34 -34.45
N ARG A 323 20.06 -12.45 -35.03
CA ARG A 323 19.93 -12.37 -36.50
C ARG A 323 21.17 -11.81 -37.20
N ARG A 324 21.98 -10.97 -36.55
CA ARG A 324 23.22 -10.44 -37.15
C ARG A 324 24.39 -11.41 -37.07
N VAL A 325 24.41 -12.30 -36.09
CA VAL A 325 25.47 -13.33 -35.97
C VAL A 325 25.21 -14.50 -36.93
N ALA A 326 23.95 -14.78 -37.27
CA ALA A 326 23.60 -15.82 -38.25
C ALA A 326 23.71 -15.37 -39.72
N THR A 327 24.06 -14.11 -39.99
CA THR A 327 24.19 -13.55 -41.36
C THR A 327 25.56 -12.92 -41.63
N ALA A 328 26.56 -13.20 -40.80
CA ALA A 328 27.94 -12.77 -41.01
C ALA A 328 28.83 -13.96 -41.40
#